data_AF-A0A419KTZ9-F1
#
_entry.id   AF-A0A419KTZ9-F1
#
_cell.length_a   1.000
_cell.length_b   1.000
_cell.length_c   1.000
_cell.angle_alpha   90.00
_cell.angle_beta   90.00
_cell.angle_gamma   90.00
#
_symmetry.space_group_name_H-M   'P 1'
#
loop_
_entity.id
_entity.type
_entity.pdbx_description
1 polymer ?
#
loop_
_entity_poly.entity_id
_entity_poly.type
_entity_poly.pdbx_seq_one_letter_code
_entity_poly.pdbx_strand_id
1 'polypeptide(L)'
;MKKFKVGIIGVGVIGREHIKAFSASEESEVTAIADINPKTLKAVSKEFGVDKAFLDYHDLLELADIDGVIVCTPPFAHAEITCDAAASGKHVLCEKPMAMNYEEAKRMVEACDKAGVKLGICSARYRFTPSVKLAKQYIDEGKIGQIYYYRATTLRRRGRPGIDILKESKWFLDSSKAGGGALIDIGCYDIDVALYLLGDVHPVSVSSMTFRGIEPPVKTSTVYDVEEHSSVL
;
A
#
# COMPACT_ATOMS: atom_id res chain seq x y z
N MET A 1 -10.60 22.90 -14.60
CA MET A 1 -9.19 22.45 -14.46
C MET A 1 -8.96 21.25 -15.38
N LYS A 2 -7.74 21.02 -15.85
CA LYS A 2 -7.39 19.76 -16.55
C LYS A 2 -7.48 18.62 -15.52
N LYS A 3 -8.26 17.57 -15.81
CA LYS A 3 -8.33 16.38 -14.94
C LYS A 3 -6.97 15.66 -14.93
N PHE A 4 -6.58 15.17 -13.76
CA PHE A 4 -5.40 14.34 -13.57
C PHE A 4 -5.71 12.90 -14.05
N LYS A 5 -5.02 12.46 -15.11
CA LYS A 5 -5.25 11.16 -15.75
C LYS A 5 -4.40 10.08 -15.11
N VAL A 6 -5.05 8.96 -14.80
CA VAL A 6 -4.52 7.96 -13.90
C VAL A 6 -4.57 6.56 -14.51
N GLY A 7 -3.48 5.82 -14.36
CA GLY A 7 -3.42 4.38 -14.59
C GLY A 7 -3.51 3.57 -13.29
N ILE A 8 -4.19 2.43 -13.29
CA ILE A 8 -4.22 1.51 -12.14
C ILE A 8 -3.49 0.22 -12.48
N ILE A 9 -2.45 -0.13 -11.71
CA ILE A 9 -1.66 -1.34 -11.90
C ILE A 9 -2.00 -2.32 -10.77
N GLY A 10 -2.61 -3.46 -11.12
CA GLY A 10 -3.25 -4.38 -10.20
C GLY A 10 -4.72 -4.00 -9.97
N VAL A 11 -5.66 -4.79 -10.49
CA VAL A 11 -7.11 -4.51 -10.40
C VAL A 11 -7.88 -5.56 -9.59
N GLY A 12 -7.19 -6.14 -8.62
CA GLY A 12 -7.80 -6.94 -7.55
C GLY A 12 -8.71 -6.09 -6.65
N VAL A 13 -9.00 -6.59 -5.44
CA VAL A 13 -9.96 -5.94 -4.53
C VAL A 13 -9.62 -4.47 -4.28
N ILE A 14 -8.36 -4.15 -3.96
CA ILE A 14 -7.98 -2.77 -3.64
C ILE A 14 -7.92 -1.87 -4.87
N GLY A 15 -7.48 -2.41 -6.02
CA GLY A 15 -7.47 -1.66 -7.28
C GLY A 15 -8.85 -1.18 -7.69
N ARG A 16 -9.90 -1.99 -7.47
CA ARG A 16 -11.30 -1.55 -7.70
C ARG A 16 -11.74 -0.41 -6.79
N GLU A 17 -11.32 -0.41 -5.54
CA GLU A 17 -11.63 0.69 -4.61
C GLU A 17 -10.93 1.99 -5.03
N HIS A 18 -9.69 1.91 -5.52
CA HIS A 18 -9.01 3.05 -6.14
C HIS A 18 -9.73 3.52 -7.40
N ILE A 19 -10.15 2.62 -8.30
CA ILE A 19 -10.92 3.00 -9.50
C ILE A 19 -12.18 3.78 -9.09
N LYS A 20 -12.94 3.29 -8.11
CA LYS A 20 -14.13 4.00 -7.60
C LYS A 20 -13.79 5.38 -7.04
N ALA A 21 -12.75 5.47 -6.21
CA ALA A 21 -12.37 6.72 -5.56
C ALA A 21 -11.91 7.78 -6.57
N PHE A 22 -11.07 7.40 -7.54
CA PHE A 22 -10.60 8.31 -8.59
C PHE A 22 -11.72 8.68 -9.56
N SER A 23 -12.58 7.74 -9.97
CA SER A 23 -13.72 8.04 -10.85
C SER A 23 -14.79 8.92 -10.19
N ALA A 24 -14.88 8.92 -8.85
CA ALA A 24 -15.78 9.79 -8.10
C ALA A 24 -15.25 11.23 -7.91
N SER A 25 -13.97 11.47 -8.20
CA SER A 25 -13.37 12.80 -8.09
C SER A 25 -13.59 13.61 -9.37
N GLU A 26 -13.95 14.89 -9.24
CA GLU A 26 -14.02 15.81 -10.37
C GLU A 26 -12.62 16.20 -10.89
N GLU A 27 -11.59 15.98 -10.08
CA GLU A 27 -10.20 16.37 -10.36
C GLU A 27 -9.39 15.29 -11.10
N SER A 28 -9.92 14.07 -11.22
CA SER A 28 -9.19 12.96 -11.84
C SER A 28 -10.05 12.09 -12.75
N GLU A 29 -9.38 11.23 -13.50
CA GLU A 29 -9.98 10.29 -14.44
C GLU A 29 -9.11 9.03 -14.53
N VAL A 30 -9.72 7.85 -14.40
CA VAL A 30 -9.04 6.58 -14.64
C VAL A 30 -9.07 6.28 -16.13
N THR A 31 -7.91 6.36 -16.78
CA THR A 31 -7.81 6.23 -18.24
C THR A 31 -7.23 4.91 -18.70
N ALA A 32 -6.56 4.17 -17.83
CA ALA A 32 -6.00 2.86 -18.15
C ALA A 32 -5.92 1.95 -16.91
N ILE A 33 -5.93 0.65 -17.16
CA ILE A 33 -5.74 -0.38 -16.14
C ILE A 33 -4.79 -1.47 -16.63
N ALA A 34 -4.05 -2.08 -15.72
CA ALA A 34 -3.21 -3.23 -15.99
C ALA A 34 -3.35 -4.31 -14.91
N ASP A 35 -3.40 -5.57 -15.32
CA ASP A 35 -3.39 -6.72 -14.40
C ASP A 35 -2.94 -7.98 -15.16
N ILE A 36 -2.05 -8.76 -14.54
CA ILE A 36 -1.51 -9.98 -15.13
C ILE A 36 -2.57 -11.08 -15.34
N ASN A 37 -3.72 -10.98 -14.65
CA ASN A 37 -4.80 -11.94 -14.77
C ASN A 37 -5.83 -11.49 -15.83
N PRO A 38 -5.90 -12.15 -17.00
CA PRO A 38 -6.78 -11.75 -18.09
C PRO A 38 -8.26 -11.79 -17.72
N LYS A 39 -8.67 -12.69 -16.82
CA LYS A 39 -10.06 -12.78 -16.38
C LYS A 39 -10.44 -11.59 -15.50
N THR A 40 -9.57 -11.25 -14.54
CA THR A 40 -9.77 -10.08 -13.66
C THR A 40 -9.75 -8.80 -14.46
N LEU A 41 -8.76 -8.62 -15.35
CA LEU A 41 -8.61 -7.45 -16.20
C LEU A 41 -9.87 -7.21 -17.06
N LYS A 42 -10.33 -8.24 -17.77
CA LYS A 42 -11.53 -8.15 -18.61
C LYS A 42 -12.80 -7.83 -17.81
N ALA A 43 -12.94 -8.42 -16.61
CA ALA A 43 -14.09 -8.15 -15.75
C ALA A 43 -14.10 -6.70 -15.27
N VAL A 44 -12.96 -6.18 -14.80
CA VAL A 44 -12.85 -4.80 -14.29
C VAL A 44 -12.98 -3.78 -15.41
N SER A 45 -12.33 -3.99 -16.57
CA SER A 45 -12.48 -3.13 -17.74
C SER A 45 -13.95 -2.94 -18.11
N LYS A 46 -14.73 -4.03 -18.15
CA LYS A 46 -16.17 -3.98 -18.41
C LYS A 46 -16.97 -3.34 -17.26
N GLU A 47 -16.64 -3.65 -16.00
CA GLU A 47 -17.34 -3.15 -14.81
C GLU A 47 -17.24 -1.62 -14.71
N PHE A 48 -16.08 -1.05 -15.03
CA PHE A 48 -15.80 0.38 -14.86
C PHE A 48 -15.73 1.18 -16.17
N GLY A 49 -15.87 0.52 -17.33
CA GLY A 49 -15.82 1.17 -18.64
C GLY A 49 -14.45 1.74 -19.00
N VAL A 50 -13.36 1.07 -18.61
CA VAL A 50 -11.99 1.49 -18.94
C VAL A 50 -11.47 0.63 -20.09
N ASP A 51 -11.41 1.21 -21.30
CA ASP A 51 -11.07 0.49 -22.53
C ASP A 51 -9.58 0.18 -22.67
N LYS A 52 -8.70 1.06 -22.16
CA LYS A 52 -7.24 0.84 -22.20
C LYS A 52 -6.85 -0.14 -21.08
N ALA A 53 -6.93 -1.43 -21.38
CA ALA A 53 -6.67 -2.52 -20.45
C ALA A 53 -5.50 -3.40 -20.94
N PHE A 54 -4.44 -3.52 -20.12
CA PHE A 54 -3.19 -4.19 -20.51
C PHE A 54 -2.84 -5.37 -19.60
N LEU A 55 -2.29 -6.43 -20.18
CA LEU A 55 -1.77 -7.57 -19.40
C LEU A 55 -0.36 -7.30 -18.88
N ASP A 56 0.39 -6.46 -19.58
CA ASP A 56 1.67 -5.94 -19.14
C ASP A 56 1.48 -4.47 -18.73
N TYR A 57 1.99 -4.10 -17.55
CA TYR A 57 1.90 -2.72 -17.09
C TYR A 57 2.86 -1.79 -17.84
N HIS A 58 3.90 -2.32 -18.50
CA HIS A 58 4.79 -1.52 -19.33
C HIS A 58 4.02 -0.84 -20.48
N ASP A 59 3.11 -1.55 -21.14
CA ASP A 59 2.23 -0.99 -22.18
C ASP A 59 1.39 0.19 -21.66
N LEU A 60 0.96 0.13 -20.39
CA LEU A 60 0.26 1.24 -19.73
C LEU A 60 1.21 2.43 -19.49
N LEU A 61 2.45 2.17 -19.08
CA LEU A 61 3.43 3.23 -18.79
C LEU A 61 3.86 3.99 -20.06
N GLU A 62 3.82 3.35 -21.22
CA GLU A 62 4.09 3.97 -22.53
C GLU A 62 3.04 5.03 -22.94
N LEU A 63 1.87 5.04 -22.30
CA LEU A 63 0.83 6.02 -22.60
C LEU A 63 1.27 7.44 -22.21
N ALA A 64 1.56 8.26 -23.21
CA ALA A 64 1.96 9.66 -23.03
C ALA A 64 0.90 10.51 -22.31
N ASP A 65 -0.37 10.11 -22.34
CA ASP A 65 -1.48 10.87 -21.76
C ASP A 65 -1.81 10.54 -20.30
N ILE A 66 -1.05 9.67 -19.64
CA ILE A 66 -1.19 9.38 -18.20
C ILE A 66 -0.27 10.30 -17.38
N ASP A 67 -0.82 10.98 -16.38
CA ASP A 67 -0.06 11.86 -15.48
C ASP A 67 0.54 11.07 -14.28
N GLY A 68 -0.10 9.99 -13.82
CA GLY A 68 0.41 9.13 -12.76
C GLY A 68 -0.26 7.76 -12.66
N VAL A 69 0.30 6.87 -11.83
CA VAL A 69 -0.20 5.51 -11.62
C VAL A 69 -0.46 5.21 -10.14
N ILE A 70 -1.44 4.34 -9.89
CA ILE A 70 -1.62 3.69 -8.59
C ILE A 70 -1.17 2.25 -8.68
N VAL A 71 -0.19 1.89 -7.85
CA VAL A 71 0.35 0.53 -7.74
C VAL A 71 -0.40 -0.20 -6.63
N CYS A 72 -1.28 -1.11 -7.03
CA CYS A 72 -2.19 -1.89 -6.18
C CYS A 72 -1.82 -3.39 -6.16
N THR A 73 -0.59 -3.72 -6.53
CA THR A 73 -0.08 -5.10 -6.57
C THR A 73 0.27 -5.61 -5.17
N PRO A 74 0.68 -6.87 -5.00
CA PRO A 74 1.29 -7.30 -3.75
C PRO A 74 2.66 -6.65 -3.49
N PRO A 75 3.10 -6.56 -2.22
CA PRO A 75 4.31 -5.83 -1.82
C PRO A 75 5.59 -6.20 -2.56
N PHE A 76 5.77 -7.49 -2.88
CA PHE A 76 6.94 -7.97 -3.61
C PHE A 76 7.12 -7.34 -5.00
N ALA A 77 6.05 -6.76 -5.58
CA ALA A 77 6.08 -6.16 -6.91
C ALA A 77 6.12 -4.61 -6.86
N HIS A 78 5.95 -4.00 -5.69
CA HIS A 78 5.83 -2.54 -5.57
C HIS A 78 7.07 -1.81 -6.08
N ALA A 79 8.25 -2.29 -5.67
CA ALA A 79 9.50 -1.59 -5.91
C ALA A 79 9.86 -1.50 -7.39
N GLU A 80 9.76 -2.61 -8.11
CA GLU A 80 10.02 -2.69 -9.56
C GLU A 80 9.06 -1.78 -10.32
N ILE A 81 7.74 -1.99 -10.15
CA ILE A 81 6.71 -1.21 -10.84
C ILE A 81 6.83 0.30 -10.56
N THR A 82 7.16 0.67 -9.31
CA THR A 82 7.35 2.07 -8.94
C THR A 82 8.59 2.68 -9.60
N CYS A 83 9.69 1.94 -9.66
CA CYS A 83 10.90 2.40 -10.35
C CYS A 83 10.64 2.57 -11.86
N ASP A 84 9.92 1.66 -12.49
CA ASP A 84 9.60 1.71 -13.92
C ASP A 84 8.62 2.85 -14.25
N ALA A 85 7.63 3.07 -13.38
CA ALA A 85 6.74 4.21 -13.48
C ALA A 85 7.49 5.54 -13.34
N ALA A 86 8.43 5.62 -12.39
CA ALA A 86 9.29 6.79 -12.22
C ALA A 86 10.19 7.03 -13.44
N ALA A 87 10.81 5.98 -13.97
CA ALA A 87 11.62 6.05 -15.19
C ALA A 87 10.81 6.54 -16.40
N SER A 88 9.51 6.23 -16.43
CA SER A 88 8.54 6.70 -17.43
C SER A 88 7.97 8.10 -17.15
N GLY A 89 8.49 8.80 -16.13
CA GLY A 89 8.08 10.15 -15.76
C GLY A 89 6.69 10.25 -15.13
N LYS A 90 6.14 9.15 -14.61
CA LYS A 90 4.79 9.10 -14.01
C LYS A 90 4.86 9.32 -12.50
N HIS A 91 3.95 10.12 -11.96
CA HIS A 91 3.75 10.18 -10.51
C HIS A 91 3.23 8.85 -9.98
N VAL A 92 3.58 8.47 -8.75
CA VAL A 92 3.23 7.17 -8.19
C VAL A 92 2.52 7.33 -6.85
N LEU A 93 1.37 6.67 -6.71
CA LEU A 93 0.76 6.37 -5.42
C LEU A 93 0.79 4.85 -5.23
N CYS A 94 1.56 4.35 -4.28
CA CYS A 94 1.77 2.92 -4.07
C CYS A 94 1.01 2.42 -2.84
N GLU A 95 0.41 1.24 -2.94
CA GLU A 95 -0.24 0.59 -1.81
C GLU A 95 0.74 0.24 -0.69
N LYS A 96 0.17 -0.06 0.48
CA LYS A 96 0.95 -0.46 1.65
C LYS A 96 1.11 -1.99 1.75
N PRO A 97 2.16 -2.48 2.42
CA PRO A 97 3.38 -1.75 2.83
C PRO A 97 4.14 -1.19 1.61
N MET A 98 4.93 -0.13 1.81
CA MET A 98 5.67 0.53 0.72
C MET A 98 6.48 -0.47 -0.12
N ALA A 99 7.20 -1.37 0.54
CA ALA A 99 8.00 -2.42 -0.08
C ALA A 99 8.19 -3.59 0.89
N MET A 100 8.91 -4.63 0.46
CA MET A 100 9.23 -5.78 1.31
C MET A 100 10.27 -5.48 2.38
N ASN A 101 11.16 -4.53 2.11
CA ASN A 101 12.29 -4.20 2.98
C ASN A 101 12.77 -2.77 2.74
N TYR A 102 13.69 -2.32 3.59
CA TYR A 102 14.26 -0.97 3.54
C TYR A 102 14.97 -0.67 2.21
N GLU A 103 15.77 -1.61 1.69
CA GLU A 103 16.54 -1.38 0.46
C GLU A 103 15.63 -1.16 -0.74
N GLU A 104 14.54 -1.93 -0.84
CA GLU A 104 13.51 -1.71 -1.86
C GLU A 104 12.81 -0.36 -1.70
N ALA A 105 12.37 -0.01 -0.49
CA ALA A 105 11.74 1.28 -0.23
C ALA A 105 12.67 2.45 -0.57
N LYS A 106 13.95 2.35 -0.20
CA LYS A 106 14.98 3.33 -0.53
C LYS A 106 15.13 3.48 -2.05
N ARG A 107 15.22 2.37 -2.80
CA ARG A 107 15.28 2.41 -4.27
C ARG A 107 14.08 3.12 -4.89
N MET A 108 12.87 2.91 -4.37
CA MET A 108 11.67 3.60 -4.86
C MET A 108 11.77 5.12 -4.67
N VAL A 109 12.20 5.58 -3.48
CA VAL A 109 12.39 7.01 -3.21
C VAL A 109 13.44 7.59 -4.15
N GLU A 110 14.62 6.96 -4.24
CA GLU A 110 15.72 7.43 -5.08
C GLU A 110 15.33 7.49 -6.57
N ALA A 111 14.56 6.51 -7.07
CA ALA A 111 14.09 6.50 -8.45
C ALA A 111 13.11 7.65 -8.72
N CYS A 112 12.14 7.86 -7.83
CA CYS A 112 11.17 8.96 -7.97
C CYS A 112 11.82 10.33 -7.86
N ASP A 113 12.74 10.51 -6.91
CA ASP A 113 13.49 11.77 -6.73
C ASP A 113 14.36 12.07 -7.95
N LYS A 114 15.09 11.06 -8.47
CA LYS A 114 15.91 11.20 -9.67
C LYS A 114 15.09 11.57 -10.91
N ALA A 115 13.89 11.02 -11.03
CA ALA A 115 12.97 11.32 -12.13
C ALA A 115 12.19 12.64 -11.94
N GLY A 116 12.26 13.26 -10.75
CA GLY A 116 11.50 14.46 -10.42
C GLY A 116 9.99 14.24 -10.30
N VAL A 117 9.56 13.00 -10.02
CA VAL A 117 8.14 12.63 -9.87
C VAL A 117 7.74 12.51 -8.40
N LYS A 118 6.45 12.67 -8.10
CA LYS A 118 5.95 12.49 -6.73
C LYS A 118 5.71 11.01 -6.42
N LEU A 119 6.09 10.62 -5.21
CA LEU A 119 5.78 9.32 -4.62
C LEU A 119 4.93 9.52 -3.37
N GLY A 120 3.77 8.85 -3.32
CA GLY A 120 2.93 8.74 -2.13
C GLY A 120 2.71 7.27 -1.77
N ILE A 121 2.56 6.98 -0.48
CA ILE A 121 2.26 5.63 0.01
C ILE A 121 0.91 5.62 0.73
N CYS A 122 0.05 4.66 0.42
CA CYS A 122 -1.30 4.56 0.97
C CYS A 122 -1.35 4.33 2.50
N SER A 123 -0.23 4.01 3.16
CA SER A 123 -0.13 3.99 4.62
C SER A 123 -0.46 5.35 5.24
N ALA A 124 -0.23 6.46 4.51
CA ALA A 124 -0.54 7.81 4.96
C ALA A 124 -2.04 8.16 5.00
N ARG A 125 -2.92 7.27 4.51
CA ARG A 125 -4.36 7.56 4.40
C ARG A 125 -5.02 7.94 5.73
N TYR A 126 -4.53 7.41 6.86
CA TYR A 126 -5.12 7.72 8.17
C TYR A 126 -4.82 9.15 8.64
N ARG A 127 -3.76 9.80 8.14
CA ARG A 127 -3.49 11.22 8.37
C ARG A 127 -4.68 12.11 7.97
N PHE A 128 -5.47 11.65 7.01
CA PHE A 128 -6.58 12.40 6.46
C PHE A 128 -7.92 12.15 7.17
N THR A 129 -7.98 11.25 8.15
CA THR A 129 -9.19 11.02 8.93
C THR A 129 -9.51 12.23 9.83
N PRO A 130 -10.80 12.53 10.09
CA PRO A 130 -11.18 13.66 10.92
C PRO A 130 -10.53 13.66 12.32
N SER A 131 -10.39 12.48 12.94
CA SER A 131 -9.78 12.33 14.26
C SER A 131 -8.29 12.66 14.25
N VAL A 132 -7.53 12.16 13.28
CA VAL A 132 -6.08 12.46 13.17
C VAL A 132 -5.85 13.91 12.79
N LYS A 133 -6.67 14.48 11.89
CA LYS A 133 -6.63 15.92 11.57
C LYS A 133 -6.87 16.80 12.80
N LEU A 134 -7.88 16.47 13.61
CA LEU A 134 -8.19 17.21 14.84
C LEU A 134 -7.07 17.08 15.88
N ALA A 135 -6.53 15.87 16.06
CA ALA A 135 -5.40 15.64 16.95
C ALA A 135 -4.18 16.47 16.52
N LYS A 136 -3.85 16.48 15.22
CA LYS A 136 -2.76 17.28 14.67
C LYS A 136 -2.98 18.77 14.91
N GLN A 137 -4.19 19.27 14.65
CA GLN A 137 -4.54 20.66 14.92
C GLN A 137 -4.32 21.03 16.40
N TYR A 138 -4.74 20.19 17.35
CA TYR A 138 -4.58 20.48 18.77
C TYR A 138 -3.11 20.47 19.21
N ILE A 139 -2.30 19.60 18.61
CA ILE A 139 -0.86 19.56 18.82
C ILE A 139 -0.21 20.83 18.29
N ASP A 140 -0.53 21.22 17.05
CA ASP A 140 0.07 22.39 16.39
C ASP A 140 -0.34 23.71 17.07
N GLU A 141 -1.55 23.78 17.62
CA GLU A 141 -2.03 24.91 18.41
C GLU A 141 -1.51 24.91 19.87
N GLY A 142 -0.72 23.91 20.27
CA GLY A 142 -0.16 23.80 21.63
C GLY A 142 -1.18 23.47 22.73
N LYS A 143 -2.39 23.05 22.38
CA LYS A 143 -3.51 22.84 23.33
C LYS A 143 -3.27 21.72 24.34
N ILE A 144 -2.37 20.79 24.05
CA ILE A 144 -2.05 19.66 24.92
C ILE A 144 -0.62 19.71 25.49
N GLY A 145 0.08 20.83 25.28
CA GLY A 145 1.47 21.01 25.70
C GLY A 145 2.45 20.12 24.92
N GLN A 146 3.58 19.77 25.56
CA GLN A 146 4.60 18.92 24.95
C GLN A 146 4.20 17.45 25.03
N ILE A 147 4.21 16.77 23.89
CA ILE A 147 4.00 15.32 23.84
C ILE A 147 5.22 14.63 24.45
N TYR A 148 5.01 13.91 25.55
CA TYR A 148 6.06 13.13 26.22
C TYR A 148 5.94 11.62 25.97
N TYR A 149 4.78 11.15 25.47
CA TYR A 149 4.52 9.74 25.23
C TYR A 149 3.44 9.53 24.17
N TYR A 150 3.65 8.55 23.30
CA TYR A 150 2.67 8.08 22.32
C TYR A 150 2.55 6.56 22.41
N ARG A 151 1.32 6.06 22.32
CA ARG A 151 1.02 4.62 22.25
C ARG A 151 -0.08 4.38 21.25
N ALA A 152 0.19 3.50 20.29
CA ALA A 152 -0.82 2.92 19.42
C ALA A 152 -0.99 1.44 19.73
N THR A 153 -2.18 0.91 19.46
CA THR A 153 -2.45 -0.53 19.56
C THR A 153 -3.50 -0.87 18.53
N THR A 154 -3.12 -1.72 17.57
CA THR A 154 -4.04 -2.24 16.56
C THR A 154 -4.18 -3.74 16.73
N LEU A 155 -5.42 -4.21 16.77
CA LEU A 155 -5.75 -5.61 16.96
C LEU A 155 -6.65 -6.09 15.83
N ARG A 156 -6.26 -7.20 15.20
CA ARG A 156 -7.07 -7.93 14.22
C ARG A 156 -7.42 -9.31 14.77
N ARG A 157 -8.70 -9.59 15.01
CA ARG A 157 -9.20 -10.91 15.45
C ARG A 157 -9.64 -11.80 14.29
N ARG A 158 -10.12 -11.21 13.20
CA ARG A 158 -10.58 -11.85 11.96
C ARG A 158 -10.20 -10.96 10.78
N GLY A 159 -10.23 -11.52 9.58
CA GLY A 159 -9.89 -10.79 8.35
C GLY A 159 -8.41 -10.93 7.99
N ARG A 160 -7.80 -12.05 8.37
CA ARG A 160 -6.43 -12.41 8.00
C ARG A 160 -6.38 -12.74 6.50
N PRO A 161 -5.58 -12.03 5.68
CA PRO A 161 -5.46 -12.33 4.26
C PRO A 161 -4.87 -13.72 4.01
N GLY A 162 -5.38 -14.43 3.01
CA GLY A 162 -4.99 -15.82 2.71
C GLY A 162 -5.67 -16.89 3.58
N ILE A 163 -6.40 -16.47 4.64
CA ILE A 163 -7.11 -17.36 5.59
C ILE A 163 -8.61 -17.03 5.65
N ASP A 164 -8.96 -15.86 6.20
CA ASP A 164 -10.34 -15.45 6.41
C ASP A 164 -10.88 -14.71 5.18
N ILE A 165 -10.03 -13.88 4.57
CA ILE A 165 -10.29 -13.09 3.37
C ILE A 165 -9.25 -13.40 2.29
N LEU A 166 -9.58 -13.11 1.03
CA LEU A 166 -8.68 -13.36 -0.11
C LEU A 166 -8.13 -14.79 -0.10
N LYS A 167 -8.98 -15.79 0.17
CA LYS A 167 -8.57 -17.18 0.48
C LYS A 167 -7.73 -17.83 -0.60
N GLU A 168 -7.96 -17.48 -1.87
CA GLU A 168 -7.20 -17.98 -3.02
C GLU A 168 -5.83 -17.32 -3.16
N SER A 169 -5.61 -16.18 -2.48
CA SER A 169 -4.38 -15.42 -2.54
C SER A 169 -3.45 -15.83 -1.40
N LYS A 170 -2.49 -16.70 -1.72
CA LYS A 170 -1.59 -17.30 -0.70
C LYS A 170 -0.31 -16.49 -0.45
N TRP A 171 -0.05 -15.42 -1.20
CA TRP A 171 1.17 -14.62 -1.03
C TRP A 171 1.31 -14.03 0.38
N PHE A 172 0.20 -13.74 1.06
CA PHE A 172 0.21 -13.20 2.42
C PHE A 172 0.62 -14.23 3.49
N LEU A 173 0.65 -15.52 3.13
CA LEU A 173 1.07 -16.58 4.04
C LEU A 173 2.58 -16.84 3.96
N ASP A 174 3.22 -16.29 2.93
CA ASP A 174 4.61 -16.51 2.56
C ASP A 174 5.42 -15.25 2.86
N SER A 175 6.26 -15.33 3.89
CA SER A 175 7.07 -14.20 4.39
C SER A 175 8.00 -13.64 3.32
N SER A 176 8.44 -14.48 2.36
CA SER A 176 9.26 -14.06 1.21
C SER A 176 8.50 -13.19 0.21
N LYS A 177 7.17 -13.12 0.31
CA LYS A 177 6.28 -12.33 -0.55
C LYS A 177 5.50 -11.24 0.17
N ALA A 178 5.27 -11.41 1.48
CA ALA A 178 4.57 -10.43 2.31
C ALA A 178 5.49 -9.42 3.00
N GLY A 179 6.76 -9.80 3.26
CA GLY A 179 7.76 -8.98 3.94
C GLY A 179 7.62 -9.02 5.47
N GLY A 180 6.39 -9.20 5.95
CA GLY A 180 6.06 -9.49 7.33
C GLY A 180 4.55 -9.63 7.50
N GLY A 181 4.11 -9.75 8.75
CA GLY A 181 2.71 -9.87 9.13
C GLY A 181 2.18 -8.57 9.69
N ALA A 182 1.62 -8.62 10.90
CA ALA A 182 0.81 -7.55 11.45
C ALA A 182 1.56 -6.22 11.55
N LEU A 183 2.83 -6.23 11.92
CA LEU A 183 3.62 -5.00 12.00
C LEU A 183 3.74 -4.30 10.65
N ILE A 184 3.98 -5.06 9.59
CA ILE A 184 4.18 -4.53 8.24
C ILE A 184 2.83 -4.22 7.57
N ASP A 185 1.80 -5.04 7.79
CA ASP A 185 0.49 -4.89 7.17
C ASP A 185 -0.35 -3.76 7.77
N ILE A 186 -0.47 -3.75 9.10
CA ILE A 186 -1.36 -2.85 9.84
C ILE A 186 -0.58 -1.91 10.75
N GLY A 187 0.57 -2.33 11.28
CA GLY A 187 1.41 -1.46 12.11
C GLY A 187 2.03 -0.29 11.34
N CYS A 188 2.21 -0.42 10.02
CA CYS A 188 2.72 0.68 9.19
C CYS A 188 1.81 1.93 9.24
N TYR A 189 0.51 1.75 9.42
CA TYR A 189 -0.45 2.84 9.61
C TYR A 189 -0.24 3.58 10.95
N ASP A 190 -0.03 2.81 12.03
CA ASP A 190 0.19 3.37 13.36
C ASP A 190 1.52 4.13 13.41
N ILE A 191 2.57 3.57 12.79
CA ILE A 191 3.87 4.22 12.65
C ILE A 191 3.74 5.52 11.85
N ASP A 192 3.02 5.49 10.73
CA ASP A 192 2.79 6.67 9.90
C ASP A 192 2.08 7.79 10.67
N VAL A 193 1.00 7.47 11.38
CA VAL A 193 0.25 8.45 12.20
C VAL A 193 1.12 8.96 13.34
N ALA A 194 1.90 8.10 13.99
CA ALA A 194 2.82 8.51 15.05
C ALA A 194 3.84 9.53 14.52
N LEU A 195 4.54 9.22 13.42
CA LEU A 195 5.50 10.13 12.81
C LEU A 195 4.83 11.44 12.39
N TYR A 196 3.64 11.40 11.80
CA TYR A 196 2.91 12.60 11.40
C TYR A 196 2.54 13.52 12.58
N LEU A 197 2.01 12.94 13.66
CA LEU A 197 1.58 13.71 14.84
C LEU A 197 2.77 14.23 15.65
N LEU A 198 3.87 13.47 15.72
CA LEU A 198 5.06 13.82 16.50
C LEU A 198 6.03 14.75 15.75
N GLY A 199 5.79 15.02 14.46
CA GLY A 199 6.63 15.91 13.67
C GLY A 199 7.86 15.24 13.06
N ASP A 200 7.69 14.03 12.54
CA ASP A 200 8.71 13.23 11.83
C ASP A 200 9.98 12.98 12.66
N VAL A 201 9.78 12.47 13.87
CA VAL A 201 10.87 12.21 14.81
C VAL A 201 11.81 11.10 14.33
N HIS A 202 13.12 11.34 14.42
CA HIS A 202 14.13 10.30 14.20
C HIS A 202 14.34 9.48 15.48
N PRO A 203 14.07 8.18 15.47
CA PRO A 203 14.26 7.34 16.66
C PRO A 203 15.75 7.19 16.99
N VAL A 204 16.10 7.33 18.27
CA VAL A 204 17.46 7.04 18.77
C VAL A 204 17.71 5.53 18.83
N SER A 205 16.68 4.75 19.14
CA SER A 205 16.73 3.30 19.21
C SER A 205 15.37 2.71 18.85
N VAL A 206 15.38 1.53 18.22
CA VAL A 206 14.18 0.76 17.93
C VAL A 206 14.32 -0.62 18.57
N SER A 207 13.25 -1.10 19.19
CA SER A 207 13.16 -2.47 19.68
C SER A 207 11.84 -3.07 19.20
N SER A 208 11.91 -4.29 18.70
CA SER A 208 10.74 -5.00 18.19
C SER A 208 10.77 -6.45 18.65
N MET A 209 9.59 -7.03 18.78
CA MET A 209 9.42 -8.45 19.06
C MET A 209 8.28 -8.97 18.19
N THR A 210 8.56 -10.01 17.43
CA THR A 210 7.56 -10.77 16.69
C THR A 210 7.35 -12.11 17.37
N PHE A 211 6.14 -12.64 17.27
CA PHE A 211 5.81 -13.93 17.86
C PHE A 211 4.97 -14.73 16.88
N ARG A 212 5.32 -16.01 16.70
CA ARG A 212 4.61 -16.93 15.80
C ARG A 212 4.12 -18.14 16.58
N GLY A 213 2.94 -17.99 17.17
CA GLY A 213 2.13 -19.07 17.75
C GLY A 213 2.69 -19.66 19.02
N ILE A 214 1.80 -20.23 19.84
CA ILE A 214 2.18 -20.95 21.08
C ILE A 214 2.44 -22.43 20.77
N GLU A 215 1.90 -22.94 19.65
CA GLU A 215 1.97 -24.35 19.24
C GLU A 215 2.88 -24.57 18.02
N PRO A 216 3.40 -25.79 17.82
CA PRO A 216 4.21 -26.11 16.65
C PRO A 216 3.46 -25.83 15.34
N PRO A 217 4.11 -25.25 14.32
CA PRO A 217 3.45 -24.94 13.06
C PRO A 217 2.93 -26.23 12.41
N VAL A 218 1.66 -26.19 11.97
CA VAL A 218 1.06 -27.33 11.29
C VAL A 218 1.71 -27.51 9.93
N LYS A 219 2.13 -28.76 9.65
CA LYS A 219 2.72 -29.13 8.37
C LYS A 219 1.63 -29.07 7.30
N THR A 220 1.74 -28.09 6.41
CA THR A 220 0.89 -27.99 5.21
C THR A 220 1.75 -27.97 3.96
N SER A 221 1.16 -28.25 2.80
CA SER A 221 1.83 -28.10 1.50
C SER A 221 2.00 -26.63 1.08
N THR A 222 1.34 -25.70 1.77
CA THR A 222 1.39 -24.26 1.49
C THR A 222 2.41 -23.61 2.42
N VAL A 223 3.28 -22.74 1.89
CA VAL A 223 4.16 -21.91 2.72
C VAL A 223 3.31 -21.07 3.65
N TYR A 224 3.61 -21.13 4.94
CA TYR A 224 2.81 -20.54 5.98
C TYR A 224 3.70 -20.07 7.12
N ASP A 225 4.44 -18.99 6.91
CA ASP A 225 5.51 -18.56 7.80
C ASP A 225 5.46 -17.11 8.27
N VAL A 226 4.43 -16.37 7.87
CA VAL A 226 4.13 -15.03 8.36
C VAL A 226 3.65 -15.06 9.82
N GLU A 227 4.27 -14.24 10.67
CA GLU A 227 4.12 -14.24 12.13
C GLU A 227 2.71 -13.83 12.61
N GLU A 228 1.97 -13.08 11.78
CA GLU A 228 0.61 -12.65 12.09
C GLU A 228 -0.33 -13.82 12.36
N HIS A 229 -0.08 -14.96 11.74
CA HIS A 229 -1.01 -16.08 11.78
C HIS A 229 -0.72 -17.10 12.89
N SER A 230 -0.10 -16.60 13.95
CA SER A 230 0.21 -17.30 15.21
C SER A 230 -0.98 -18.04 15.86
N SER A 231 -2.21 -17.61 15.60
CA SER A 231 -3.45 -18.17 16.18
C SER A 231 -4.22 -19.08 15.23
N VAL A 232 -3.52 -19.74 14.31
CA VAL A 232 -4.15 -20.63 13.31
C VAL A 232 -3.67 -22.04 13.55
N LEU A 233 -4.24 -22.66 14.58
CA LEU A 233 -5.22 -23.73 14.46
C LEU A 233 -5.94 -23.90 15.80
#